data_AF-A0AB38M9G5-F1
#
_entry.id   AF-A0AB38M9G5-F1
#
_cell.length_a   1.000
_cell.length_b   1.000
_cell.length_c   1.000
_cell.angle_alpha   90.00
_cell.angle_beta   90.00
_cell.angle_gamma   90.00
#
_symmetry.space_group_name_H-M   'P 1'
#
loop_
_entity.id
_entity.type
_entity.pdbx_description
1 polymer ?
#
loop_
_entity_poly.entity_id
_entity_poly.type
_entity_poly.pdbx_seq_one_letter_code
_entity_poly.pdbx_strand_id
1 'polypeptide(L)'
;MRRLRRPGIETVHWALGHAREWIMFTYNQMVDMRKQQYEAHLATVPYYELYKIYSGRPPISQPQMHELRMQMSAAQGAYQRGIDEDWKNSLQRYPEVLDYYFNLVEFKLPGEKSIAVQEPVFGGPVAPDLKKTESKGGKRVMMQQSLPMPGGPFMMPPGGPPRMGGPGPGRMPPPFAMGMRPGGF
;
A
#
# COMPACT_ATOMS: atom_id res chain seq x y z
N MET A 1 -24.33 -16.13 -11.42
CA MET A 1 -23.70 -15.03 -12.20
C MET A 1 -22.20 -15.00 -11.93
N ARG A 2 -21.37 -15.60 -12.79
CA ARG A 2 -19.91 -15.40 -12.76
C ARG A 2 -19.58 -14.33 -13.79
N ARG A 3 -19.07 -13.18 -13.33
CA ARG A 3 -18.54 -12.16 -14.24
C ARG A 3 -17.39 -12.80 -15.01
N LEU A 4 -17.46 -12.84 -16.34
CA LEU A 4 -16.27 -13.05 -17.17
C LEU A 4 -15.30 -11.91 -16.83
N ARG A 5 -14.37 -12.15 -15.89
CA ARG A 5 -13.22 -11.28 -15.75
C ARG A 5 -12.37 -11.51 -16.98
N ARG A 6 -12.12 -10.44 -17.76
CA ARG A 6 -11.18 -10.51 -18.88
C ARG A 6 -9.81 -10.83 -18.28
N PRO A 7 -9.17 -11.96 -18.64
CA PRO A 7 -7.94 -12.41 -17.99
C PRO A 7 -6.79 -11.38 -18.13
N GLY A 8 -6.83 -10.50 -19.13
CA GLY A 8 -5.83 -9.43 -19.28
C GLY A 8 -5.94 -8.27 -18.28
N ILE A 9 -7.10 -8.02 -17.65
CA ILE A 9 -7.23 -6.88 -16.72
C ILE A 9 -6.63 -7.24 -15.36
N GLU A 10 -6.83 -8.48 -14.91
CA GLU A 10 -6.30 -8.94 -13.62
C GLU A 10 -4.78 -9.00 -13.62
N THR A 11 -4.18 -9.43 -14.74
CA THR A 11 -2.72 -9.51 -14.87
C THR A 11 -2.07 -8.13 -14.96
N VAL A 12 -2.68 -7.19 -15.70
CA VAL A 12 -2.24 -5.79 -15.72
C VAL A 12 -2.33 -5.18 -14.32
N HIS A 13 -3.43 -5.40 -13.61
CA HIS A 13 -3.60 -4.90 -12.25
C HIS A 13 -2.59 -5.53 -11.28
N TRP A 14 -2.31 -6.83 -11.44
CA TRP A 14 -1.29 -7.52 -10.66
C TRP A 14 0.10 -6.92 -10.90
N ALA A 15 0.53 -6.77 -12.15
CA ALA A 15 1.84 -6.22 -12.48
C ALA A 15 2.01 -4.77 -11.99
N LEU A 16 1.00 -3.92 -12.19
CA LEU A 16 0.99 -2.55 -11.70
C LEU A 16 1.05 -2.47 -10.18
N GLY A 17 0.30 -3.34 -9.48
CA GLY A 17 0.31 -3.41 -8.02
C GLY A 17 1.70 -3.73 -7.48
N HIS A 18 2.34 -4.77 -8.02
CA HIS A 18 3.66 -5.21 -7.56
C HIS A 18 4.77 -4.20 -7.90
N ALA A 19 4.72 -3.59 -9.10
CA ALA A 19 5.66 -2.54 -9.47
C ALA A 19 5.59 -1.35 -8.49
N ARG A 20 4.37 -0.90 -8.15
CA ARG A 20 4.17 0.18 -7.18
C ARG A 20 4.69 -0.20 -5.80
N GLU A 21 4.39 -1.40 -5.31
CA GLU A 21 4.84 -1.88 -4.00
C GLU A 21 6.37 -1.92 -3.93
N TRP A 22 7.02 -2.42 -4.97
CA TRP A 22 8.49 -2.48 -5.04
C TRP A 22 9.13 -1.09 -5.01
N ILE A 23 8.54 -0.13 -5.74
CA ILE A 23 9.01 1.26 -5.79
C ILE A 23 8.88 1.93 -4.42
N MET A 24 7.75 1.72 -3.75
CA MET A 24 7.54 2.22 -2.39
C MET A 24 8.50 1.57 -1.39
N PHE A 25 8.72 0.27 -1.49
CA PHE A 25 9.68 -0.45 -0.65
C PHE A 25 11.09 0.14 -0.78
N THR A 26 11.57 0.29 -2.01
CA THR A 26 12.91 0.82 -2.28
C THR A 26 13.05 2.28 -1.84
N TYR A 27 12.03 3.10 -2.09
CA TYR A 27 12.00 4.48 -1.61
C TYR A 27 12.11 4.54 -0.09
N ASN A 28 11.32 3.75 0.64
CA ASN A 28 11.36 3.73 2.10
C ASN A 28 12.75 3.34 2.64
N GLN A 29 13.45 2.39 2.00
CA GLN A 29 14.83 2.05 2.36
C GLN A 29 15.79 3.25 2.21
N MET A 30 15.63 4.04 1.14
CA MET A 30 16.44 5.25 0.94
C MET A 30 16.11 6.33 1.96
N VAL A 31 14.83 6.51 2.31
CA VAL A 31 14.39 7.42 3.38
C VAL A 31 15.02 7.03 4.72
N ASP A 32 15.01 5.73 5.06
CA ASP A 32 15.62 5.22 6.29
C ASP A 32 17.13 5.47 6.31
N MET A 33 17.82 5.22 5.20
CA MET A 33 19.24 5.52 5.05
C MET A 33 19.52 7.04 5.19
N ARG A 34 18.72 7.90 4.57
CA ARG A 34 18.84 9.36 4.69
C ARG A 34 18.64 9.82 6.12
N LYS A 35 17.69 9.22 6.85
CA LYS A 35 17.45 9.54 8.25
C LYS A 35 18.68 9.22 9.10
N GLN A 36 19.30 8.07 8.88
CA GLN A 36 20.56 7.70 9.55
C GLN A 36 21.69 8.67 9.20
N GLN A 37 21.83 9.05 7.93
CA GLN A 37 22.83 10.05 7.50
C GLN A 37 22.60 11.42 8.13
N TYR A 38 21.34 11.86 8.23
CA TYR A 38 20.96 13.11 8.87
C TYR A 38 21.29 13.10 10.38
N GLU A 39 20.94 12.03 11.09
CA GLU A 39 21.26 11.85 12.50
C GLU A 39 22.78 11.80 12.74
N ALA A 40 23.51 11.07 11.89
CA ALA A 40 24.97 11.00 11.95
C ALA A 40 25.61 12.37 11.69
N HIS A 41 25.10 13.15 10.73
CA HIS A 41 25.57 14.51 10.47
C HIS A 41 25.31 15.43 11.67
N LEU A 42 24.11 15.40 12.25
CA LEU A 42 23.81 16.18 13.45
C LEU A 42 24.71 15.83 14.64
N ALA A 43 25.08 14.55 14.79
CA ALA A 43 26.04 14.15 15.83
C ALA A 43 27.43 14.81 15.67
N THR A 44 27.80 15.24 14.46
CA THR A 44 29.03 15.98 14.20
C THR A 44 28.92 17.49 14.43
N VAL A 45 27.69 18.02 14.53
CA VAL A 45 27.44 19.47 14.69
C VAL A 45 27.88 19.93 16.09
N PRO A 46 28.70 21.00 16.20
CA PRO A 46 29.13 21.53 17.48
C PRO A 46 27.95 21.89 18.39
N TYR A 47 28.06 21.57 19.68
CA TYR A 47 27.03 21.83 20.71
C TYR A 47 25.69 21.07 20.53
N TYR A 48 25.53 20.22 19.51
CA TYR A 48 24.29 19.48 19.29
C TYR A 48 23.97 18.49 20.41
N GLU A 49 24.98 17.79 20.96
CA GLU A 49 24.76 16.90 22.10
C GLU A 49 24.33 17.65 23.36
N LEU A 50 24.90 18.83 23.63
CA LEU A 50 24.42 19.69 24.72
C LEU A 50 22.98 20.14 24.46
N TYR A 51 22.66 20.50 23.22
CA TYR A 51 21.29 20.87 22.86
C TYR A 51 20.29 19.75 23.15
N LYS A 52 20.65 18.48 22.89
CA LYS A 52 19.82 17.31 23.23
C LYS A 52 19.68 17.10 24.74
N ILE A 53 20.79 17.11 25.48
CA ILE A 53 20.80 16.87 26.94
C ILE A 53 19.95 17.91 27.68
N TYR A 54 20.03 19.18 27.25
CA TYR A 54 19.33 20.29 27.88
C TYR A 54 17.98 20.62 27.22
N SER A 55 17.37 19.67 26.49
CA SER A 55 16.02 19.81 25.90
C SER A 55 15.83 21.09 25.09
N GLY A 56 16.85 21.46 24.31
CA GLY A 56 16.87 22.65 23.46
C GLY A 56 17.26 23.96 24.14
N ARG A 57 17.68 23.93 25.41
CA ARG A 57 18.17 25.10 26.16
C ARG A 57 19.58 24.87 26.73
N PRO A 58 20.58 24.61 25.88
CA PRO A 58 21.95 24.39 26.32
C PRO A 58 22.55 25.64 26.98
N PRO A 59 23.42 25.49 28.00
CA PRO A 59 24.11 26.61 28.66
C PRO A 59 25.28 27.12 27.80
N ILE A 60 24.98 27.63 26.60
CA ILE A 60 25.93 28.20 25.64
C ILE A 60 25.59 29.67 25.36
N SER A 61 26.56 30.42 24.82
CA SER A 61 26.35 31.83 24.48
C SER A 61 25.36 32.00 23.32
N GLN A 62 24.73 33.19 23.23
CA GLN A 62 23.78 33.50 22.16
C GLN A 62 24.38 33.37 20.74
N PRO A 63 25.61 33.82 20.46
CA PRO A 63 26.22 33.62 19.14
C PRO A 63 26.42 32.13 18.78
N GLN A 64 26.90 31.31 19.72
CA GLN A 64 27.06 29.86 19.52
C GLN A 64 25.72 29.17 19.27
N MET A 65 24.68 29.60 19.98
CA MET A 65 23.32 29.11 19.80
C MET A 65 22.80 29.45 18.38
N HIS A 66 23.02 30.69 17.92
CA HIS A 66 22.62 31.09 16.57
C HIS A 66 23.28 30.24 15.49
N GLU A 67 24.59 30.01 15.62
CA GLU A 67 25.35 29.16 14.70
C GLU A 67 24.82 27.71 14.69
N LEU A 68 24.58 27.13 15.88
CA LEU A 68 23.98 25.80 16.00
C LEU A 68 22.63 25.72 15.25
N ARG A 69 21.76 26.72 15.42
CA ARG A 69 20.46 26.75 14.72
C ARG A 69 20.62 26.84 13.20
N MET A 70 21.57 27.63 12.74
CA MET A 70 21.89 27.74 11.31
C MET A 70 22.31 26.39 10.74
N GLN A 71 23.24 25.70 11.40
CA GLN A 71 23.73 24.39 10.96
C GLN A 71 22.63 23.31 11.00
N MET A 72 21.80 23.28 12.05
CA MET A 72 20.66 22.37 12.13
C MET A 72 19.63 22.63 11.01
N SER A 73 19.35 23.90 10.72
CA SER A 73 18.45 24.30 9.64
C SER A 73 19.01 23.89 8.26
N ALA A 74 20.31 24.13 8.02
CA ALA A 74 20.97 23.72 6.80
C ALA A 74 20.95 22.19 6.61
N ALA A 75 21.25 21.44 7.66
CA ALA A 75 21.17 19.98 7.66
C ALA A 75 19.75 19.48 7.37
N GLN A 76 18.74 20.11 7.98
CA GLN A 76 17.33 19.78 7.76
C GLN A 76 16.90 20.06 6.31
N GLY A 77 17.35 21.17 5.74
CA GLY A 77 17.10 21.49 4.34
C GLY A 77 17.78 20.50 3.38
N ALA A 78 19.00 20.06 3.69
CA ALA A 78 19.70 19.04 2.90
C ALA A 78 19.00 17.68 2.98
N TYR A 79 18.52 17.30 4.17
CA TYR A 79 17.73 16.08 4.36
C TYR A 79 16.45 16.10 3.50
N GLN A 80 15.67 17.18 3.56
CA GLN A 80 14.42 17.29 2.79
C GLN A 80 14.66 17.23 1.27
N ARG A 81 15.62 18.00 0.76
CA ARG A 81 16.00 17.92 -0.67
C ARG A 81 16.42 16.51 -1.05
N GLY A 82 17.11 15.83 -0.14
CA GLY A 82 17.52 14.47 -0.34
C GLY A 82 16.36 13.48 -0.49
N ILE A 83 15.33 13.62 0.34
CA ILE A 83 14.10 12.83 0.23
C ILE A 83 13.40 13.08 -1.12
N ASP A 84 13.33 14.34 -1.57
CA ASP A 84 12.74 14.69 -2.87
C ASP A 84 13.52 14.08 -4.04
N GLU A 85 14.85 14.04 -3.95
CA GLU A 85 15.72 13.38 -4.94
C GLU A 85 15.51 11.86 -4.94
N ASP A 86 15.45 11.23 -3.77
CA ASP A 86 15.26 9.79 -3.66
C ASP A 86 13.89 9.35 -4.20
N TRP A 87 12.86 10.19 -4.02
CA TRP A 87 11.56 9.99 -4.65
C TRP A 87 11.65 10.05 -6.18
N LYS A 88 12.31 11.07 -6.73
CA LYS A 88 12.52 11.20 -8.19
C LYS A 88 13.29 10.01 -8.75
N ASN A 89 14.36 9.61 -8.09
CA ASN A 89 15.17 8.44 -8.47
C ASN A 89 14.35 7.15 -8.43
N SER A 90 13.47 6.99 -7.44
CA SER A 90 12.55 5.85 -7.37
C SER A 90 11.59 5.83 -8.57
N LEU A 91 10.99 6.98 -8.91
CA LEU A 91 10.08 7.09 -10.05
C LEU A 91 10.76 6.87 -11.39
N GLN A 92 12.01 7.31 -11.55
CA GLN A 92 12.79 7.09 -12.77
C GLN A 92 12.99 5.61 -13.08
N ARG A 93 13.02 4.75 -12.05
CA ARG A 93 13.15 3.29 -12.19
C ARG A 93 11.83 2.56 -12.40
N TYR A 94 10.70 3.28 -12.33
CA TYR A 94 9.37 2.70 -12.46
C TYR A 94 9.18 1.95 -13.80
N PRO A 95 9.61 2.48 -14.96
CA PRO A 95 9.44 1.80 -16.24
C PRO A 95 10.13 0.43 -16.31
N GLU A 96 11.36 0.33 -15.82
CA GLU A 96 12.15 -0.90 -15.84
C GLU A 96 11.55 -1.96 -14.89
N VAL A 97 11.08 -1.52 -13.73
CA VAL A 97 10.40 -2.40 -12.76
C VAL A 97 9.07 -2.89 -13.33
N LEU A 98 8.34 -2.02 -14.02
CA LEU A 98 7.09 -2.38 -14.66
C LEU A 98 7.31 -3.43 -15.77
N ASP A 99 8.33 -3.24 -16.60
CA ASP A 99 8.71 -4.21 -17.64
C ASP A 99 9.05 -5.57 -17.05
N TYR A 100 9.84 -5.60 -15.97
CA TYR A 100 10.14 -6.83 -15.23
C TYR A 100 8.87 -7.59 -14.82
N TYR A 101 7.90 -6.92 -14.18
CA TYR A 101 6.68 -7.58 -13.73
C TYR A 101 5.77 -8.02 -14.87
N PHE A 102 5.74 -7.29 -16.00
CA PHE A 102 4.99 -7.73 -17.18
C PHE A 102 5.64 -8.96 -17.85
N ASN A 103 6.96 -9.06 -17.85
CA ASN A 103 7.67 -10.23 -18.35
C ASN A 103 7.44 -11.51 -17.51
N LEU A 104 6.94 -11.38 -16.27
CA LEU A 104 6.54 -12.53 -15.45
C LEU A 104 5.13 -13.05 -15.77
N VAL A 105 4.31 -12.28 -16.48
CA VAL A 105 2.94 -12.65 -16.81
C VAL A 105 2.92 -13.43 -18.12
N GLU A 106 2.52 -14.70 -18.07
CA GLU A 106 2.33 -15.52 -19.26
C GLU A 106 0.85 -15.59 -19.66
N PHE A 107 0.52 -15.30 -20.92
CA PHE A 107 -0.84 -15.40 -21.44
C PHE A 107 -0.99 -16.63 -22.34
N LYS A 108 -1.88 -17.55 -21.94
CA LYS A 108 -2.21 -18.72 -22.76
C LYS A 108 -3.51 -18.49 -23.50
N LEU A 109 -3.40 -18.32 -24.82
CA LEU A 109 -4.55 -18.29 -25.72
C LEU A 109 -5.07 -19.72 -25.94
N PRO A 110 -6.40 -19.93 -25.95
CA PRO A 110 -6.95 -21.17 -26.43
C PRO A 110 -6.59 -21.35 -27.92
N GLY A 111 -6.14 -22.55 -28.30
CA GLY A 111 -5.78 -22.83 -29.68
C GLY A 111 -6.97 -22.69 -30.63
N GLU A 112 -6.71 -22.37 -31.90
CA GLU A 112 -7.75 -22.16 -32.92
C GLU A 112 -8.70 -23.36 -33.12
N LYS A 113 -8.22 -24.57 -32.78
CA LYS A 113 -8.99 -25.82 -32.85
C LYS A 113 -9.83 -26.11 -31.60
N SER A 114 -9.76 -25.28 -30.57
CA SER A 114 -10.53 -25.50 -29.36
C SER A 114 -12.02 -25.25 -29.61
N ILE A 115 -12.88 -26.10 -29.05
CA ILE A 115 -14.35 -25.99 -29.20
C ILE A 115 -14.84 -24.61 -28.73
N ALA A 116 -14.22 -24.05 -27.69
CA ALA A 116 -14.52 -22.71 -27.19
C ALA A 116 -14.24 -21.58 -28.22
N VAL A 117 -13.35 -21.81 -29.19
CA VAL A 117 -13.05 -20.89 -30.29
C VAL A 117 -13.87 -21.21 -31.53
N GLN A 118 -14.08 -22.49 -31.84
CA GLN A 118 -14.83 -22.94 -33.02
C GLN A 118 -16.34 -22.74 -32.90
N GLU A 119 -16.90 -22.98 -31.71
CA GLU A 119 -18.33 -22.89 -31.44
C GLU A 119 -18.57 -21.90 -30.27
N PRO A 120 -18.52 -20.59 -30.54
CA PRO A 120 -18.76 -19.59 -29.50
C PRO A 120 -20.22 -19.64 -29.06
N VAL A 121 -20.45 -20.13 -27.84
CA VAL A 121 -21.79 -20.20 -27.24
C VAL A 121 -22.12 -18.85 -26.59
N PHE A 122 -23.14 -18.16 -27.12
CA PHE A 122 -23.68 -16.93 -26.53
C PHE A 122 -24.99 -17.22 -25.79
N GLY A 123 -25.02 -16.97 -24.48
CA GLY A 123 -26.27 -16.93 -23.70
C GLY A 123 -26.85 -18.25 -23.17
N GLY A 124 -26.13 -19.37 -23.20
CA GLY A 124 -26.59 -20.67 -22.67
C GLY A 124 -25.67 -21.28 -21.61
N PRO A 125 -26.17 -22.15 -20.71
CA PRO A 125 -25.37 -22.76 -19.65
C PRO A 125 -24.22 -23.57 -20.24
N VAL A 126 -23.01 -23.24 -19.81
CA VAL A 126 -21.75 -23.87 -20.23
C VAL A 126 -21.83 -25.35 -19.87
N ALA A 127 -21.91 -26.21 -20.89
CA ALA A 127 -21.85 -27.64 -20.67
C ALA A 127 -20.47 -28.01 -20.12
N PRO A 128 -20.38 -28.80 -19.04
CA PRO A 128 -19.11 -29.28 -18.55
C PRO A 128 -18.50 -30.25 -19.56
N ASP A 129 -17.23 -29.98 -19.87
CA ASP A 129 -16.25 -30.85 -20.52
C ASP A 129 -16.68 -32.32 -20.65
N LEU A 130 -17.09 -32.72 -21.86
CA LEU A 130 -17.35 -34.10 -22.23
C LEU A 130 -16.01 -34.84 -22.31
N LYS A 131 -15.56 -35.34 -21.15
CA LYS A 131 -14.60 -36.46 -21.09
C LYS A 131 -15.24 -37.67 -21.76
N LYS A 132 -14.91 -37.88 -23.04
CA LYS A 132 -15.21 -39.10 -23.78
C LYS A 132 -14.25 -40.20 -23.32
N THR A 133 -14.72 -41.14 -22.50
CA THR A 133 -14.26 -42.53 -22.50
C THR A 133 -15.41 -43.46 -22.07
N GLU A 134 -15.53 -44.54 -22.82
CA GLU A 134 -16.67 -45.43 -23.00
C GLU A 134 -17.15 -46.23 -21.78
N SER A 135 -18.44 -46.57 -21.88
CA SER A 135 -19.30 -47.43 -21.06
C SER A 135 -18.74 -48.82 -20.72
N LYS A 136 -19.14 -49.34 -19.55
CA LYS A 136 -19.91 -50.61 -19.43
C LYS A 136 -20.48 -50.87 -18.02
N GLY A 137 -21.81 -50.87 -17.94
CA GLY A 137 -22.62 -51.89 -17.25
C GLY A 137 -22.78 -51.86 -15.73
N GLY A 138 -24.02 -51.68 -15.25
CA GLY A 138 -24.43 -52.08 -13.89
C GLY A 138 -25.77 -51.52 -13.44
N LYS A 139 -26.76 -52.40 -13.19
CA LYS A 139 -28.16 -52.10 -12.82
C LYS A 139 -28.35 -51.79 -11.32
N ARG A 140 -29.32 -50.88 -11.03
CA ARG A 140 -30.19 -50.73 -9.82
C ARG A 140 -29.46 -50.37 -8.50
N VAL A 141 -29.97 -49.54 -7.58
CA VAL A 141 -31.20 -49.65 -6.77
C VAL A 141 -31.64 -48.26 -6.25
N MET A 142 -32.95 -48.08 -5.99
CA MET A 142 -33.56 -46.96 -5.26
C MET A 142 -33.07 -46.85 -3.79
N MET A 143 -32.92 -45.63 -3.27
CA MET A 143 -33.22 -45.34 -1.86
C MET A 143 -33.61 -43.87 -1.70
N GLN A 144 -34.80 -43.69 -1.15
CA GLN A 144 -35.44 -42.45 -0.70
C GLN A 144 -34.78 -41.94 0.58
N GLN A 145 -34.55 -40.63 0.70
CA GLN A 145 -34.76 -39.91 1.97
C GLN A 145 -34.84 -38.39 1.78
N SER A 146 -35.71 -37.79 2.59
CA SER A 146 -36.29 -36.46 2.52
C SER A 146 -35.68 -35.49 3.55
N LEU A 147 -35.32 -34.27 3.11
CA LEU A 147 -35.41 -32.89 3.72
C LEU A 147 -35.02 -32.66 5.22
N PRO A 148 -34.68 -31.43 5.71
CA PRO A 148 -34.99 -30.10 5.17
C PRO A 148 -33.84 -29.03 5.21
N MET A 149 -34.13 -27.87 4.61
CA MET A 149 -33.33 -26.63 4.62
C MET A 149 -33.41 -25.87 5.97
N PRO A 150 -32.41 -25.03 6.27
CA PRO A 150 -32.67 -23.59 6.42
C PRO A 150 -31.57 -22.77 5.69
N GLY A 151 -31.80 -21.66 5.00
CA GLY A 151 -32.53 -20.46 5.39
C GLY A 151 -31.52 -19.29 5.49
N GLY A 152 -31.60 -18.30 4.60
CA GLY A 152 -31.03 -16.96 4.81
C GLY A 152 -29.76 -16.57 4.00
N PRO A 153 -29.73 -15.41 3.32
CA PRO A 153 -28.62 -14.97 2.47
C PRO A 153 -27.50 -14.23 3.24
N PHE A 154 -26.25 -14.63 3.03
CA PHE A 154 -25.07 -13.85 3.42
C PHE A 154 -24.96 -12.60 2.54
N MET A 155 -25.34 -11.45 3.09
CA MET A 155 -25.06 -10.12 2.52
C MET A 155 -23.62 -9.74 2.87
N MET A 156 -22.75 -9.55 1.88
CA MET A 156 -21.49 -8.80 2.07
C MET A 156 -21.78 -7.30 1.96
N PRO A 157 -21.21 -6.44 2.83
CA PRO A 157 -21.29 -5.00 2.69
C PRO A 157 -20.32 -4.49 1.59
N PRO A 158 -20.64 -3.37 0.91
CA PRO A 158 -19.69 -2.66 0.06
C PRO A 158 -18.80 -1.76 0.93
N GLY A 159 -17.55 -2.16 1.16
CA GLY A 159 -16.57 -1.37 1.90
C GLY A 159 -15.35 -1.09 1.02
N GLY A 160 -15.03 0.20 0.83
CA GLY A 160 -13.78 0.66 0.22
C GLY A 160 -12.55 0.32 1.08
N PRO A 161 -11.34 0.76 0.68
CA PRO A 161 -10.11 0.41 1.38
C PRO A 161 -10.14 0.85 2.85
N PRO A 162 -9.56 0.06 3.77
CA PRO A 162 -9.47 0.44 5.17
C PRO A 162 -8.60 1.69 5.31
N ARG A 163 -9.19 2.78 5.81
CA ARG A 163 -8.42 3.85 6.45
C ARG A 163 -7.75 3.23 7.67
N MET A 164 -6.42 3.06 7.61
CA MET A 164 -5.63 2.94 8.83
C MET A 164 -5.96 4.14 9.72
N GLY A 165 -6.50 3.87 10.91
CA GLY A 165 -6.70 4.85 11.94
C GLY A 165 -5.34 5.42 12.34
N GLY A 166 -5.05 6.65 11.91
CA GLY A 166 -4.05 7.44 12.59
C GLY A 166 -4.49 7.64 14.05
N PRO A 167 -3.55 7.83 14.99
CA PRO A 167 -3.91 8.36 16.30
C PRO A 167 -4.68 9.66 16.05
N GLY A 168 -5.95 9.71 16.47
CA GLY A 168 -6.74 10.92 16.35
C GLY A 168 -5.98 12.09 17.00
N PRO A 169 -6.15 13.32 16.52
CA PRO A 169 -5.73 14.48 17.29
C PRO A 169 -6.60 14.50 18.54
N GLY A 170 -6.09 13.85 19.60
CA GLY A 170 -6.51 14.10 20.95
C GLY A 170 -6.48 15.60 21.14
N ARG A 171 -7.64 16.14 21.53
CA ARG A 171 -7.83 17.51 21.93
C ARG A 171 -6.64 17.93 22.79
N MET A 172 -5.79 18.81 22.27
CA MET A 172 -4.94 19.62 23.12
C MET A 172 -5.87 20.45 24.01
N PRO A 173 -5.71 20.42 25.34
CA PRO A 173 -6.35 21.40 26.20
C PRO A 173 -5.78 22.78 25.85
N PRO A 174 -6.60 23.84 25.80
CA PRO A 174 -6.09 25.19 25.57
C PRO A 174 -5.17 25.59 26.74
N PRO A 175 -4.00 26.19 26.50
CA PRO A 175 -3.24 26.82 27.56
C PRO A 175 -4.03 28.05 28.03
N PHE A 176 -4.44 28.02 29.30
CA PHE A 176 -4.68 29.18 30.17
C PHE A 176 -5.16 30.46 29.46
N ALA A 177 -6.47 30.56 29.21
CA ALA A 177 -7.13 31.86 29.17
C ALA A 177 -7.26 32.38 30.61
N MET A 178 -6.16 32.90 31.16
CA MET A 178 -6.17 33.58 32.44
C MET A 178 -6.55 35.05 32.21
N GLY A 179 -7.77 35.38 32.65
CA GLY A 179 -8.14 36.69 33.15
C GLY A 179 -8.44 37.74 32.09
N MET A 180 -9.72 37.97 31.79
CA MET A 180 -10.25 39.32 31.67
C MET A 180 -11.78 39.33 31.81
N ARG A 181 -12.23 40.11 32.82
CA ARG A 181 -13.57 40.71 33.08
C ARG A 181 -14.54 39.92 33.99
N PRO A 182 -15.51 40.60 34.68
CA PRO A 182 -15.72 42.05 34.92
C PRO A 182 -16.11 42.47 36.36
N GLY A 183 -16.18 43.80 36.59
CA GLY A 183 -16.93 44.49 37.66
C GLY A 183 -16.03 45.10 38.73
N GLY A 184 -16.20 46.33 39.23
CA GLY A 184 -17.22 47.36 39.14
C GLY A 184 -16.87 48.44 40.19
N PHE A 185 -17.47 49.63 40.03
CA PHE A 185 -17.23 50.92 40.72
C PHE A 185 -16.11 51.78 40.14
#